data_AF-A0AAJ1Y0A5-F1
#
_entry.id   AF-A0AAJ1Y0A5-F1
#
_cell.length_a   1.000
_cell.length_b   1.000
_cell.length_c   1.000
_cell.angle_alpha   90.00
_cell.angle_beta   90.00
_cell.angle_gamma   90.00
#
_symmetry.space_group_name_H-M   'P 1'
#
loop_
_entity.id
_entity.type
_entity.pdbx_description
1 polymer ?
#
loop_
_entity_poly.entity_id
_entity_poly.type
_entity_poly.pdbx_seq_one_letter_code
_entity_poly.pdbx_strand_id
1 'polypeptide(L)'
;MKKWIEKNKYFVGAIGVILIALFSFLLFENQQKEEVKEAINTVVSSGLEEAEKPKKHVETKSSETVQSNQVDVITGTEAQEETPISTVISLTEGERPSVKTIQNAQENFNEVSDSVLGSIEIDSIQLKLPILMGDSFDNMLYGACTVLSKQTMGKGNYALASHNAGYEGLLFTSLNKVSVGDLVKLNDREGHSFIYKVKEQKHVDMTDTTMLNLTRKPTLTLITCDQATKTTGRIIVIAELV
;
A
#
# COMPACT_ATOMS: atom_id res chain seq x y z
N MET A 1 57.16 -15.40 2.18
CA MET A 1 55.98 -14.95 2.95
C MET A 1 56.35 -14.17 4.22
N LYS A 2 56.79 -14.78 5.35
CA LYS A 2 56.98 -14.08 6.66
C LYS A 2 57.52 -12.64 6.59
N LYS A 3 58.70 -12.39 6.01
CA LYS A 3 59.30 -11.03 5.88
C LYS A 3 58.43 -9.98 5.18
N TRP A 4 57.51 -10.38 4.29
CA TRP A 4 56.55 -9.47 3.64
C TRP A 4 55.39 -9.14 4.57
N ILE A 5 54.87 -10.14 5.31
CA ILE A 5 53.81 -9.98 6.31
C ILE A 5 54.30 -9.07 7.44
N GLU A 6 55.54 -9.24 7.91
CA GLU A 6 56.14 -8.38 8.95
C GLU A 6 56.29 -6.92 8.49
N LYS A 7 56.66 -6.69 7.22
CA LYS A 7 56.77 -5.35 6.64
C LYS A 7 55.39 -4.67 6.48
N ASN A 8 54.37 -5.46 6.13
CA ASN A 8 53.01 -4.97 5.83
C ASN A 8 52.01 -5.21 6.98
N LYS A 9 52.47 -5.54 8.19
CA LYS A 9 51.64 -6.03 9.31
C LYS A 9 50.45 -5.13 9.65
N TYR A 10 50.64 -3.81 9.61
CA TYR A 10 49.57 -2.83 9.86
C TYR A 10 48.51 -2.80 8.75
N PHE A 11 48.90 -3.01 7.50
CA PHE A 11 48.00 -3.08 6.35
C PHE A 11 47.17 -4.37 6.37
N VAL A 12 47.80 -5.51 6.69
CA VAL A 12 47.11 -6.79 6.88
C VAL A 12 46.13 -6.72 8.06
N GLY A 13 46.54 -6.08 9.17
CA GLY A 13 45.65 -5.83 10.32
C GLY A 13 44.46 -4.93 9.98
N ALA A 14 44.68 -3.84 9.24
CA ALA A 14 43.62 -2.93 8.81
C ALA A 14 42.59 -3.63 7.90
N ILE A 15 43.04 -4.45 6.95
CA ILE A 15 42.15 -5.28 6.11
C ILE A 15 41.33 -6.24 6.98
N GLY A 16 41.93 -6.89 7.98
CA GLY A 16 41.22 -7.75 8.93
C GLY A 16 40.10 -7.02 9.69
N VAL A 17 40.38 -5.82 10.21
CA VAL A 17 39.38 -5.00 10.90
C VAL A 17 38.26 -4.55 9.97
N ILE A 18 38.57 -4.15 8.74
CA ILE A 18 37.57 -3.76 7.73
C ILE A 18 36.67 -4.95 7.35
N LEU A 19 37.24 -6.14 7.15
CA LEU A 19 36.47 -7.36 6.84
C LEU A 19 35.55 -7.76 8.00
N ILE A 20 36.00 -7.64 9.25
CA ILE A 20 35.16 -7.87 10.44
C ILE A 20 34.02 -6.85 10.48
N ALA A 21 34.30 -5.55 10.27
CA ALA A 21 33.28 -4.51 10.27
C ALA A 21 32.22 -4.71 9.17
N LEU A 22 32.64 -5.06 7.94
CA LEU A 22 31.75 -5.38 6.83
C LEU A 22 30.90 -6.63 7.11
N PHE A 23 31.48 -7.67 7.74
CA PHE A 23 30.75 -8.88 8.11
C PHE A 23 29.73 -8.62 9.21
N SER A 24 30.09 -7.86 10.25
CA SER A 24 29.16 -7.41 11.29
C SER A 24 28.04 -6.52 10.74
N PHE A 25 28.34 -5.65 9.77
CA PHE A 25 27.33 -4.83 9.09
C PHE A 25 26.35 -5.67 8.26
N LEU A 26 26.85 -6.64 7.48
CA LEU A 26 26.01 -7.59 6.73
C LEU A 26 25.13 -8.44 7.64
N LEU A 27 25.66 -8.90 8.79
CA LEU A 27 24.85 -9.60 9.80
C LEU A 27 23.75 -8.69 10.38
N PHE A 28 24.08 -7.42 10.68
CA PHE A 28 23.11 -6.46 11.21
C PHE A 28 22.00 -6.14 10.20
N GLU A 29 22.34 -5.89 8.92
CA GLU A 29 21.33 -5.75 7.86
C GLU A 29 20.44 -7.00 7.75
N ASN A 30 21.02 -8.19 7.87
CA ASN A 30 20.26 -9.43 7.75
C ASN A 30 19.33 -9.65 8.96
N GLN A 31 19.75 -9.28 10.18
CA GLN A 31 18.87 -9.28 11.35
C GLN A 31 17.70 -8.30 11.18
N GLN A 32 17.96 -7.06 10.73
CA GLN A 32 16.91 -6.08 10.45
C GLN A 32 15.91 -6.59 9.40
N LYS A 33 16.39 -7.29 8.34
CA LYS A 33 15.52 -7.90 7.32
C LYS A 33 14.63 -9.00 7.89
N GLU A 34 15.12 -9.86 8.78
CA GLU A 34 14.29 -10.89 9.41
C GLU A 34 13.33 -10.32 10.47
N GLU A 35 13.75 -9.33 11.28
CA GLU A 35 12.87 -8.63 12.23
C GLU A 35 11.70 -7.93 11.51
N VAL A 36 11.96 -7.29 10.36
CA VAL A 36 10.91 -6.68 9.52
C VAL A 36 9.99 -7.73 8.90
N LYS A 37 10.51 -8.89 8.45
CA LYS A 37 9.68 -10.00 7.96
C LYS A 37 8.77 -10.57 9.06
N GLU A 38 9.31 -10.84 10.24
CA GLU A 38 8.55 -11.40 11.37
C GLU A 38 7.46 -10.42 11.83
N ALA A 39 7.78 -9.13 11.91
CA ALA A 39 6.81 -8.08 12.17
C ALA A 39 5.70 -8.02 11.11
N ILE A 40 6.02 -8.14 9.82
CA ILE A 40 5.02 -8.14 8.74
C ILE A 40 4.16 -9.41 8.76
N ASN A 41 4.74 -10.59 8.98
CA ASN A 41 3.98 -11.84 9.08
C ASN A 41 3.01 -11.82 10.28
N THR A 42 3.41 -11.18 11.39
CA THR A 42 2.56 -10.94 12.58
C THR A 42 1.43 -9.95 12.29
N VAL A 43 1.67 -8.94 11.45
CA VAL A 43 0.64 -8.00 10.97
C VAL A 43 -0.38 -8.71 10.08
N VAL A 44 0.09 -9.47 9.09
CA VAL A 44 -0.76 -10.15 8.11
C VAL A 44 -1.68 -11.17 8.80
N SER A 45 -1.14 -11.96 9.72
CA SER A 45 -1.93 -12.93 10.51
C SER A 45 -2.94 -12.26 11.47
N SER A 46 -2.57 -11.17 12.14
CA SER A 46 -3.51 -10.46 13.03
C SER A 46 -4.65 -9.75 12.28
N GLY A 47 -4.41 -9.24 11.07
CA GLY A 47 -5.47 -8.70 10.20
C GLY A 47 -6.49 -9.76 9.77
N LEU A 48 -6.04 -10.98 9.49
CA LEU A 48 -6.92 -12.12 9.22
C LEU A 48 -7.74 -12.53 10.47
N GLU A 49 -7.11 -12.60 11.64
CA GLU A 49 -7.80 -12.94 12.89
C GLU A 49 -8.83 -11.88 13.31
N GLU A 50 -8.68 -10.60 12.93
CA GLU A 50 -9.72 -9.58 13.17
C GLU A 50 -10.92 -9.74 12.23
N ALA A 51 -10.68 -10.15 10.97
CA ALA A 51 -11.73 -10.38 9.98
C ALA A 51 -12.62 -11.62 10.28
N GLU A 52 -12.10 -12.63 10.99
CA GLU A 52 -12.88 -13.80 11.41
C GLU A 52 -13.78 -13.56 12.64
N LYS A 53 -13.64 -12.44 13.37
CA LYS A 53 -14.36 -12.20 14.63
C LYS A 53 -15.77 -11.63 14.41
N PRO A 54 -16.86 -12.39 14.68
CA PRO A 54 -18.22 -11.89 14.50
C PRO A 54 -18.57 -10.84 15.57
N LYS A 55 -18.85 -9.60 15.15
CA LYS A 55 -19.31 -8.51 16.02
C LYS A 55 -20.65 -7.94 15.53
N LYS A 56 -21.45 -7.41 16.45
CA LYS A 56 -22.91 -7.22 16.29
C LYS A 56 -23.29 -6.23 15.18
N HIS A 57 -24.26 -6.65 14.36
CA HIS A 57 -25.09 -5.73 13.57
C HIS A 57 -25.89 -4.81 14.51
N VAL A 58 -25.81 -3.50 14.29
CA VAL A 58 -26.76 -2.52 14.83
C VAL A 58 -27.69 -2.12 13.69
N GLU A 59 -29.00 -2.23 13.89
CA GLU A 59 -30.01 -1.75 12.94
C GLU A 59 -30.12 -0.22 12.99
N THR A 60 -30.49 0.41 11.87
CA THR A 60 -31.29 1.65 11.87
C THR A 60 -32.21 1.64 10.64
N LYS A 61 -33.50 1.95 10.83
CA LYS A 61 -34.55 1.90 9.79
C LYS A 61 -34.99 3.31 9.37
N SER A 62 -35.28 3.50 8.08
CA SER A 62 -36.32 4.38 7.49
C SER A 62 -36.18 4.36 5.96
N SER A 63 -37.08 3.75 5.20
CA SER A 63 -38.21 4.37 4.47
C SER A 63 -37.80 5.52 3.52
N GLU A 64 -37.86 5.34 2.18
CA GLU A 64 -39.04 5.43 1.25
C GLU A 64 -39.29 6.88 0.76
N THR A 65 -39.70 7.23 -0.48
CA THR A 65 -39.91 6.57 -1.81
C THR A 65 -40.02 7.69 -2.89
N VAL A 66 -40.24 7.34 -4.18
CA VAL A 66 -40.74 8.19 -5.32
C VAL A 66 -39.68 8.95 -6.16
N GLN A 67 -39.72 9.07 -7.50
CA GLN A 67 -40.27 8.26 -8.63
C GLN A 67 -39.85 8.86 -10.01
N SER A 68 -39.56 8.00 -11.01
CA SER A 68 -39.65 8.20 -12.49
C SER A 68 -38.92 9.37 -13.21
N ASN A 69 -38.14 9.04 -14.25
CA ASN A 69 -38.57 9.25 -15.66
C ASN A 69 -37.67 8.52 -16.68
N GLN A 70 -38.25 8.18 -17.83
CA GLN A 70 -37.61 7.52 -18.98
C GLN A 70 -37.26 8.53 -20.08
N VAL A 71 -36.21 8.25 -20.86
CA VAL A 71 -36.03 8.69 -22.26
C VAL A 71 -35.35 7.55 -23.03
N ASP A 72 -35.65 7.41 -24.33
CA ASP A 72 -35.38 6.24 -25.19
C ASP A 72 -34.42 6.52 -26.37
N VAL A 73 -33.69 5.47 -26.83
CA VAL A 73 -33.29 5.20 -28.26
C VAL A 73 -32.26 6.20 -28.90
N ILE A 74 -31.23 5.91 -29.73
CA ILE A 74 -30.85 4.99 -30.86
C ILE A 74 -29.31 4.68 -30.71
N THR A 75 -28.68 3.50 -30.81
CA THR A 75 -28.46 2.44 -31.87
C THR A 75 -27.30 2.66 -32.90
N GLY A 76 -26.17 1.95 -32.72
CA GLY A 76 -25.20 1.48 -33.76
C GLY A 76 -24.04 2.42 -34.22
N THR A 77 -22.95 1.98 -34.89
CA THR A 77 -22.30 0.65 -35.14
C THR A 77 -20.91 0.86 -35.80
N GLU A 78 -19.88 0.05 -35.46
CA GLU A 78 -18.54 -0.16 -36.12
C GLU A 78 -17.60 1.07 -36.37
N ALA A 79 -16.29 1.15 -36.09
CA ALA A 79 -15.14 0.22 -35.87
C ALA A 79 -14.48 -0.30 -37.19
N GLN A 80 -13.16 -0.27 -37.47
CA GLN A 80 -11.90 0.12 -36.76
C GLN A 80 -10.94 0.82 -37.79
N GLU A 81 -9.68 1.23 -37.56
CA GLU A 81 -8.72 1.10 -36.43
C GLU A 81 -8.03 2.49 -36.11
N GLU A 82 -6.73 2.78 -35.94
CA GLU A 82 -5.40 2.13 -36.14
C GLU A 82 -4.53 2.18 -34.86
N THR A 83 -3.53 1.28 -34.74
CA THR A 83 -2.61 1.12 -33.59
C THR A 83 -1.14 0.93 -34.05
N PRO A 84 -0.08 0.91 -33.19
CA PRO A 84 -0.07 0.99 -31.72
C PRO A 84 0.99 1.94 -31.09
N ILE A 85 0.70 2.46 -29.88
CA ILE A 85 1.72 2.78 -28.86
C ILE A 85 1.28 2.24 -27.49
N SER A 86 2.13 1.44 -26.86
CA SER A 86 1.86 0.85 -25.54
C SER A 86 2.20 1.80 -24.40
N THR A 87 1.20 2.43 -23.77
CA THR A 87 1.23 2.92 -22.37
C THR A 87 -0.20 3.14 -21.83
N VAL A 88 -1.02 2.09 -21.80
CA VAL A 88 -2.29 2.05 -21.02
C VAL A 88 -2.62 0.59 -20.67
N ILE A 89 -2.01 0.05 -19.62
CA ILE A 89 -2.65 -1.05 -18.89
C ILE A 89 -3.70 -0.38 -18.01
N SER A 90 -4.95 -0.55 -18.40
CA SER A 90 -6.09 0.06 -17.70
C SER A 90 -6.11 -0.36 -16.24
N LEU A 91 -6.54 0.55 -15.36
CA LEU A 91 -7.23 0.16 -14.13
C LEU A 91 -8.55 -0.50 -14.56
N THR A 92 -8.49 -1.78 -14.90
CA THR A 92 -9.65 -2.57 -15.32
C THR A 92 -10.72 -2.52 -14.24
N GLU A 93 -11.98 -2.55 -14.66
CA GLU A 93 -13.13 -2.31 -13.78
C GLU A 93 -13.19 -3.37 -12.65
N GLY A 94 -12.58 -3.03 -11.51
CA GLY A 94 -12.05 -4.02 -10.57
C GLY A 94 -13.10 -5.01 -10.07
N GLU A 95 -12.89 -6.29 -10.41
CA GLU A 95 -13.60 -7.38 -9.75
C GLU A 95 -13.14 -7.48 -8.29
N ARG A 96 -14.10 -7.68 -7.39
CA ARG A 96 -13.87 -7.77 -5.95
C ARG A 96 -12.98 -8.97 -5.63
N PRO A 97 -11.78 -8.81 -5.03
CA PRO A 97 -11.04 -9.94 -4.50
C PRO A 97 -11.82 -10.62 -3.38
N SER A 98 -11.92 -11.95 -3.41
CA SER A 98 -12.59 -12.70 -2.34
C SER A 98 -11.72 -12.77 -1.08
N VAL A 99 -12.32 -12.95 0.11
CA VAL A 99 -11.55 -13.16 1.36
C VAL A 99 -10.55 -14.30 1.20
N LYS A 100 -10.97 -15.41 0.58
CA LYS A 100 -10.09 -16.55 0.32
C LYS A 100 -8.95 -16.21 -0.65
N THR A 101 -9.17 -15.32 -1.62
CA THR A 101 -8.10 -14.84 -2.52
C THR A 101 -7.07 -14.02 -1.75
N ILE A 102 -7.53 -13.12 -0.88
CA ILE A 102 -6.67 -12.28 -0.02
C ILE A 102 -5.90 -13.17 0.98
N GLN A 103 -6.59 -14.07 1.68
CA GLN A 103 -6.00 -15.01 2.63
C GLN A 103 -4.96 -15.91 1.95
N ASN A 104 -5.28 -16.53 0.81
CA ASN A 104 -4.32 -17.37 0.07
C ASN A 104 -3.06 -16.59 -0.32
N ALA A 105 -3.18 -15.33 -0.76
CA ALA A 105 -2.03 -14.48 -1.06
C ALA A 105 -1.23 -14.17 0.22
N GLN A 106 -1.91 -13.76 1.28
CA GLN A 106 -1.34 -13.42 2.59
C GLN A 106 -0.62 -14.59 3.28
N GLU A 107 -1.11 -15.82 3.14
CA GLU A 107 -0.43 -17.04 3.58
C GLU A 107 0.87 -17.31 2.79
N ASN A 108 0.95 -16.83 1.54
CA ASN A 108 2.12 -16.96 0.66
C ASN A 108 2.95 -15.65 0.55
N PHE A 109 2.90 -14.78 1.56
CA PHE A 109 3.55 -13.46 1.57
C PHE A 109 5.05 -13.47 1.21
N ASN A 110 5.75 -14.60 1.42
CA ASN A 110 7.15 -14.77 1.04
C ASN A 110 7.40 -14.51 -0.47
N GLU A 111 6.43 -14.81 -1.35
CA GLU A 111 6.50 -14.60 -2.80
C GLU A 111 6.71 -13.13 -3.20
N VAL A 112 6.22 -12.19 -2.39
CA VAL A 112 6.32 -10.73 -2.64
C VAL A 112 7.29 -10.02 -1.69
N SER A 113 7.99 -10.78 -0.83
CA SER A 113 8.80 -10.24 0.27
C SER A 113 9.93 -9.30 -0.18
N ASP A 114 10.51 -9.52 -1.37
CA ASP A 114 11.51 -8.64 -1.99
C ASP A 114 10.91 -7.30 -2.47
N SER A 115 9.66 -7.30 -2.94
CA SER A 115 8.92 -6.14 -3.45
C SER A 115 8.40 -5.20 -2.36
N VAL A 116 8.51 -5.58 -1.09
CA VAL A 116 8.18 -4.73 0.07
C VAL A 116 9.04 -3.47 0.09
N LEU A 117 8.52 -2.37 0.62
CA LEU A 117 9.23 -1.10 0.82
C LEU A 117 9.19 -0.61 2.27
N GLY A 118 8.30 -1.16 3.08
CA GLY A 118 8.03 -0.70 4.44
C GLY A 118 6.65 -1.14 4.95
N SER A 119 6.07 -0.38 5.87
CA SER A 119 4.72 -0.58 6.40
C SER A 119 3.95 0.72 6.57
N ILE A 120 2.61 0.64 6.57
CA ILE A 120 1.67 1.72 6.89
C ILE A 120 0.84 1.34 8.12
N GLU A 121 0.62 2.31 9.00
CA GLU A 121 -0.12 2.20 10.27
C GLU A 121 -1.13 3.36 10.38
N ILE A 122 -2.40 3.06 10.70
CA ILE A 122 -3.46 4.04 10.99
C ILE A 122 -4.31 3.56 12.18
N ASP A 123 -3.95 4.03 13.37
CA ASP A 123 -4.51 3.54 14.64
C ASP A 123 -6.03 3.74 14.75
N SER A 124 -6.57 4.84 14.21
CA SER A 124 -8.00 5.18 14.30
C SER A 124 -8.93 4.15 13.63
N ILE A 125 -8.39 3.37 12.68
CA ILE A 125 -9.10 2.29 12.00
C ILE A 125 -8.43 0.91 12.24
N GLN A 126 -7.51 0.81 13.21
CA GLN A 126 -6.70 -0.39 13.50
C GLN A 126 -5.97 -0.97 12.28
N LEU A 127 -5.65 -0.14 11.29
CA LEU A 127 -5.00 -0.59 10.07
C LEU A 127 -3.49 -0.73 10.28
N LYS A 128 -2.95 -1.90 9.92
CA LYS A 128 -1.52 -2.09 9.70
C LYS A 128 -1.31 -2.99 8.49
N LEU A 129 -0.49 -2.55 7.53
CA LEU A 129 -0.21 -3.31 6.29
C LEU A 129 1.26 -3.14 5.88
N PRO A 130 1.84 -4.12 5.15
CA PRO A 130 3.06 -3.90 4.38
C PRO A 130 2.80 -2.94 3.21
N ILE A 131 3.84 -2.24 2.79
CA ILE A 131 3.87 -1.41 1.57
C ILE A 131 4.68 -2.14 0.51
N LEU A 132 4.17 -2.24 -0.73
CA LEU A 132 4.79 -2.95 -1.85
C LEU A 132 5.03 -2.03 -3.06
N MET A 133 6.01 -2.38 -3.90
CA MET A 133 6.32 -1.69 -5.15
C MET A 133 5.35 -2.09 -6.27
N GLY A 134 4.68 -1.12 -6.90
CA GLY A 134 3.76 -1.31 -8.01
C GLY A 134 2.35 -1.75 -7.60
N ASP A 135 1.35 -1.14 -8.23
CA ASP A 135 -0.10 -1.22 -7.99
C ASP A 135 -0.82 -2.25 -8.87
N SER A 136 -0.19 -3.41 -9.10
CA SER A 136 -0.89 -4.54 -9.74
C SER A 136 -2.01 -5.07 -8.84
N PHE A 137 -3.06 -5.61 -9.46
CA PHE A 137 -4.18 -6.26 -8.76
C PHE A 137 -3.69 -7.30 -7.73
N ASP A 138 -2.71 -8.10 -8.13
CA ASP A 138 -2.13 -9.17 -7.32
C ASP A 138 -1.33 -8.61 -6.14
N ASN A 139 -0.46 -7.61 -6.35
CA ASN A 139 0.30 -6.96 -5.26
C ASN A 139 -0.64 -6.37 -4.20
N MET A 140 -1.77 -5.78 -4.63
CA MET A 140 -2.77 -5.18 -3.76
C MET A 140 -3.54 -6.20 -2.91
N LEU A 141 -3.42 -7.51 -3.16
CA LEU A 141 -3.91 -8.56 -2.24
C LEU A 141 -3.07 -8.66 -0.96
N TYR A 142 -1.76 -8.35 -1.06
CA TYR A 142 -0.82 -8.53 0.04
C TYR A 142 -0.72 -7.28 0.95
N GLY A 143 -1.08 -6.09 0.47
CA GLY A 143 -0.99 -4.86 1.26
C GLY A 143 -1.28 -3.57 0.48
N ALA A 144 -0.62 -2.48 0.87
CA ALA A 144 -0.71 -1.18 0.20
C ALA A 144 0.37 -1.04 -0.87
N CYS A 145 0.05 -0.51 -2.04
CA CYS A 145 0.92 -0.54 -3.21
C CYS A 145 1.23 0.86 -3.74
N THR A 146 2.49 1.08 -4.15
CA THR A 146 2.93 2.38 -4.70
C THR A 146 2.38 2.63 -6.09
N VAL A 147 1.67 3.75 -6.26
CA VAL A 147 1.02 4.15 -7.52
C VAL A 147 1.95 4.99 -8.40
N LEU A 148 2.79 5.86 -7.81
CA LEU A 148 3.70 6.72 -8.57
C LEU A 148 5.07 6.07 -8.77
N SER A 149 5.53 6.06 -10.03
CA SER A 149 6.87 5.61 -10.40
C SER A 149 7.96 6.34 -9.60
N LYS A 150 8.78 5.58 -8.87
CA LYS A 150 9.95 6.06 -8.10
C LYS A 150 9.63 7.06 -6.98
N GLN A 151 8.42 7.02 -6.41
CA GLN A 151 8.09 7.78 -5.19
C GLN A 151 9.00 7.39 -4.00
N THR A 152 9.25 8.33 -3.08
CA THR A 152 10.09 8.14 -1.89
C THR A 152 9.36 8.63 -0.66
N MET A 153 9.39 7.89 0.45
CA MET A 153 8.74 8.33 1.69
C MET A 153 9.31 9.67 2.16
N GLY A 154 8.44 10.55 2.66
CA GLY A 154 8.80 11.88 3.14
C GLY A 154 9.17 12.89 2.04
N LYS A 155 8.96 12.58 0.74
CA LYS A 155 9.32 13.48 -0.37
C LYS A 155 8.22 13.54 -1.44
N GLY A 156 7.76 14.75 -1.73
CA GLY A 156 6.70 14.99 -2.73
C GLY A 156 5.40 14.25 -2.40
N ASN A 157 4.70 13.78 -3.42
CA ASN A 157 3.50 12.97 -3.24
C ASN A 157 3.88 11.47 -3.21
N TYR A 158 3.58 10.81 -2.11
CA TYR A 158 3.71 9.36 -1.94
C TYR A 158 2.31 8.76 -2.03
N ALA A 159 1.98 8.14 -3.16
CA ALA A 159 0.64 7.62 -3.42
C ALA A 159 0.57 6.11 -3.15
N LEU A 160 -0.41 5.67 -2.37
CA LEU A 160 -0.65 4.27 -2.04
C LEU A 160 -2.07 3.86 -2.38
N ALA A 161 -2.24 2.73 -3.05
CA ALA A 161 -3.54 2.11 -3.31
C ALA A 161 -3.64 0.74 -2.60
N SER A 162 -4.83 0.35 -2.17
CA SER A 162 -5.14 -1.03 -1.80
C SER A 162 -6.63 -1.32 -2.02
N HIS A 163 -7.00 -2.60 -2.13
CA HIS A 163 -8.37 -3.00 -2.45
C HIS A 163 -9.37 -2.61 -1.35
N ASN A 164 -10.59 -2.28 -1.76
CA ASN A 164 -11.74 -2.29 -0.86
C ASN A 164 -12.25 -3.73 -0.76
N ALA A 165 -11.67 -4.50 0.17
CA ALA A 165 -12.05 -5.87 0.43
C ALA A 165 -13.46 -6.00 1.03
N GLY A 166 -14.16 -4.93 1.39
CA GLY A 166 -15.54 -4.93 1.91
C GLY A 166 -15.76 -5.72 3.19
N TYR A 167 -14.69 -6.12 3.88
CA TYR A 167 -14.69 -6.66 5.24
C TYR A 167 -13.76 -5.78 6.09
N GLU A 168 -14.25 -5.34 7.23
CA GLU A 168 -13.51 -4.46 8.14
C GLU A 168 -12.19 -5.10 8.57
N GLY A 169 -11.13 -4.28 8.70
CA GLY A 169 -9.77 -4.77 9.01
C GLY A 169 -9.00 -5.34 7.81
N LEU A 170 -9.66 -5.75 6.71
CA LEU A 170 -8.96 -6.19 5.50
C LEU A 170 -8.64 -5.04 4.55
N LEU A 171 -7.34 -4.89 4.24
CA LEU A 171 -6.81 -3.95 3.24
C LEU A 171 -7.31 -2.51 3.49
N PHE A 172 -7.59 -1.71 2.45
CA PHE A 172 -8.09 -0.34 2.64
C PHE A 172 -9.62 -0.24 2.79
N THR A 173 -10.34 -1.33 3.10
CA THR A 173 -11.80 -1.31 3.29
C THR A 173 -12.28 -0.20 4.21
N SER A 174 -11.63 -0.05 5.36
CA SER A 174 -12.03 0.89 6.41
C SER A 174 -11.50 2.33 6.20
N LEU A 175 -10.85 2.62 5.06
CA LEU A 175 -10.20 3.92 4.78
C LEU A 175 -11.19 5.10 4.79
N ASN A 176 -12.46 4.85 4.45
CA ASN A 176 -13.54 5.84 4.52
C ASN A 176 -13.85 6.35 5.95
N LYS A 177 -13.39 5.65 7.00
CA LYS A 177 -13.58 6.06 8.40
C LYS A 177 -12.46 6.97 8.93
N VAL A 178 -11.37 7.11 8.18
CA VAL A 178 -10.23 7.96 8.56
C VAL A 178 -10.65 9.43 8.55
N SER A 179 -10.48 10.09 9.69
CA SER A 179 -10.98 11.44 9.95
C SER A 179 -9.90 12.51 9.77
N VAL A 180 -10.32 13.75 9.48
CA VAL A 180 -9.40 14.89 9.42
C VAL A 180 -8.78 15.13 10.79
N GLY A 181 -7.45 15.08 10.85
CA GLY A 181 -6.67 15.16 12.08
C GLY A 181 -6.10 13.82 12.58
N ASP A 182 -6.53 12.69 12.02
CA ASP A 182 -5.93 11.37 12.28
C ASP A 182 -4.45 11.35 11.87
N LEU A 183 -3.69 10.43 12.46
CA LEU A 183 -2.29 10.19 12.11
C LEU A 183 -2.15 8.93 11.25
N VAL A 184 -1.33 9.05 10.22
CA VAL A 184 -0.88 7.92 9.37
C VAL A 184 0.63 7.83 9.49
N LYS A 185 1.14 6.69 9.95
CA LYS A 185 2.56 6.45 10.10
C LYS A 185 3.04 5.49 9.01
N LEU A 186 4.07 5.91 8.28
CA LEU A 186 4.83 5.01 7.40
C LEU A 186 6.15 4.66 8.08
N ASN A 187 6.63 3.43 7.90
CA ASN A 187 7.98 3.02 8.28
C ASN A 187 8.67 2.46 7.03
N ASP A 188 9.92 2.83 6.76
CA ASP A 188 10.70 2.23 5.66
C ASP A 188 11.55 1.02 6.11
N ARG A 189 12.20 0.35 5.14
CA ARG A 189 13.15 -0.76 5.38
C ARG A 189 14.46 -0.35 6.07
N GLU A 190 14.76 0.94 6.20
CA GLU A 190 15.96 1.47 6.85
C GLU A 190 15.71 1.85 8.33
N GLY A 191 14.45 1.78 8.78
CA GLY A 191 14.02 2.06 10.16
C GLY A 191 13.53 3.49 10.37
N HIS A 192 13.38 4.31 9.33
CA HIS A 192 12.83 5.65 9.45
C HIS A 192 11.30 5.61 9.57
N SER A 193 10.75 6.38 10.52
CA SER A 193 9.32 6.63 10.64
C SER A 193 8.93 8.00 10.07
N PHE A 194 7.86 8.04 9.28
CA PHE A 194 7.28 9.25 8.70
C PHE A 194 5.82 9.39 9.17
N ILE A 195 5.53 10.40 10.00
CA ILE A 195 4.18 10.62 10.52
C ILE A 195 3.51 11.73 9.70
N TYR A 196 2.36 11.41 9.12
CA TYR A 196 1.50 12.34 8.39
C TYR A 196 0.22 12.58 9.18
N LYS A 197 -0.33 13.79 9.09
CA LYS A 197 -1.62 14.15 9.65
C LYS A 197 -2.63 14.39 8.54
N VAL A 198 -3.77 13.70 8.62
CA VAL A 198 -4.84 13.75 7.62
C VAL A 198 -5.40 15.17 7.55
N LYS A 199 -5.46 15.71 6.33
CA LYS A 199 -5.92 17.06 6.01
C LYS A 199 -7.30 17.06 5.37
N GLU A 200 -7.58 16.05 4.55
CA GLU A 200 -8.76 16.01 3.69
C GLU A 200 -9.11 14.55 3.36
N GLN A 201 -10.41 14.25 3.24
CA GLN A 201 -10.92 13.02 2.62
C GLN A 201 -11.84 13.44 1.47
N LYS A 202 -11.78 12.74 0.34
CA LYS A 202 -12.63 12.97 -0.85
C LYS A 202 -13.25 11.67 -1.33
N HIS A 203 -14.43 11.81 -1.92
CA HIS A 203 -14.95 10.87 -2.91
C HIS A 203 -14.74 11.52 -4.29
N VAL A 204 -14.01 10.85 -5.19
CA VAL A 204 -13.80 11.28 -6.58
C VAL A 204 -14.16 10.14 -7.55
N ASP A 205 -14.32 10.43 -8.84
CA ASP A 205 -14.35 9.40 -9.87
C ASP A 205 -12.93 8.92 -10.21
N MET A 206 -12.76 7.65 -10.60
CA MET A 206 -11.47 7.04 -10.95
C MET A 206 -10.73 7.72 -12.12
N THR A 207 -11.42 8.55 -12.91
CA THR A 207 -10.81 9.40 -13.94
C THR A 207 -10.15 10.67 -13.39
N ASP A 208 -10.48 11.10 -12.16
CA ASP A 208 -9.82 12.22 -11.48
C ASP A 208 -8.46 11.80 -10.92
N THR A 209 -7.45 11.88 -11.78
CA THR A 209 -6.05 11.68 -11.44
C THR A 209 -5.37 12.90 -10.81
N THR A 210 -6.08 14.01 -10.55
CA THR A 210 -5.43 15.24 -10.07
C THR A 210 -4.81 15.11 -8.67
N MET A 211 -5.28 14.15 -7.87
CA MET A 211 -4.72 13.83 -6.54
C MET A 211 -3.35 13.10 -6.62
N LEU A 212 -2.97 12.59 -7.81
CA LEU A 212 -1.67 11.95 -8.06
C LEU A 212 -0.57 12.94 -8.48
N ASN A 213 -0.89 14.23 -8.62
CA ASN A 213 0.10 15.24 -8.98
C ASN A 213 1.26 15.33 -7.97
N LEU A 214 2.47 15.62 -8.48
CA LEU A 214 3.66 15.80 -7.64
C LEU A 214 3.56 17.09 -6.81
N THR A 215 3.56 16.95 -5.48
CA THR A 215 3.55 18.05 -4.53
C THR A 215 4.96 18.55 -4.19
N ARG A 216 5.08 19.80 -3.73
CA ARG A 216 6.36 20.35 -3.20
C ARG A 216 6.58 20.03 -1.72
N LYS A 217 5.50 19.95 -0.95
CA LYS A 217 5.53 19.45 0.43
C LYS A 217 5.45 17.92 0.42
N PRO A 218 5.99 17.23 1.44
CA PRO A 218 5.69 15.83 1.65
C PRO A 218 4.19 15.62 1.89
N THR A 219 3.57 14.81 1.05
CA THR A 219 2.13 14.52 1.02
C THR A 219 1.95 13.02 0.85
N LEU A 220 1.02 12.44 1.60
CA LEU A 220 0.62 11.05 1.48
C LEU A 220 -0.81 11.00 0.94
N THR A 221 -0.99 10.27 -0.16
CA THR A 221 -2.29 10.09 -0.82
C THR A 221 -2.66 8.62 -0.75
N LEU A 222 -3.72 8.27 -0.02
CA LEU A 222 -4.23 6.90 0.11
C LEU A 222 -5.49 6.73 -0.74
N ILE A 223 -5.58 5.63 -1.50
CA ILE A 223 -6.59 5.43 -2.54
C ILE A 223 -7.25 4.05 -2.40
N THR A 224 -8.58 4.00 -2.43
CA THR A 224 -9.33 2.75 -2.56
C THR A 224 -10.65 2.95 -3.29
N CYS A 225 -11.33 1.87 -3.68
CA CYS A 225 -12.68 1.93 -4.25
C CYS A 225 -13.69 2.40 -3.19
N ASP A 226 -14.63 3.26 -3.54
CA ASP A 226 -15.65 3.73 -2.59
C ASP A 226 -16.57 2.61 -2.09
N GLN A 227 -16.78 1.60 -2.94
CA GLN A 227 -17.63 0.45 -2.69
C GLN A 227 -16.85 -0.87 -2.77
N ALA A 228 -17.43 -1.86 -2.11
CA ALA A 228 -17.01 -3.26 -2.08
C ALA A 228 -17.19 -4.01 -3.42
N THR A 229 -17.80 -3.37 -4.42
CA THR A 229 -18.26 -3.91 -5.71
C THR A 229 -17.67 -3.12 -6.87
N LYS A 230 -17.85 -3.58 -8.12
CA LYS A 230 -17.47 -2.81 -9.33
C LYS A 230 -18.03 -1.38 -9.25
N THR A 231 -17.14 -0.40 -9.31
CA THR A 231 -17.45 1.03 -9.11
C THR A 231 -16.41 1.92 -9.79
N THR A 232 -16.84 3.09 -10.27
CA THR A 232 -15.92 4.16 -10.69
C THR A 232 -15.52 5.08 -9.52
N GLY A 233 -16.25 5.05 -8.41
CA GLY A 233 -15.97 5.87 -7.24
C GLY A 233 -14.68 5.47 -6.51
N ARG A 234 -13.95 6.47 -5.99
CA ARG A 234 -12.72 6.30 -5.23
C ARG A 234 -12.76 7.15 -3.97
N ILE A 235 -12.40 6.55 -2.84
CA ILE A 235 -12.10 7.26 -1.59
C ILE A 235 -10.62 7.61 -1.59
N ILE A 236 -10.34 8.90 -1.43
CA ILE A 236 -8.99 9.47 -1.35
C ILE A 236 -8.81 10.09 0.03
N VAL A 237 -7.76 9.69 0.76
CA VAL A 237 -7.32 10.37 1.98
C VAL A 237 -6.01 11.09 1.69
N ILE A 238 -5.94 12.39 2.02
CA ILE A 238 -4.76 13.24 1.80
C ILE A 238 -4.22 13.69 3.15
N ALA A 239 -2.93 13.44 3.40
CA ALA A 239 -2.24 13.80 4.63
C ALA A 239 -0.93 14.56 4.35
N GLU A 240 -0.55 15.50 5.23
CA GLU A 240 0.73 16.22 5.18
C GLU A 240 1.65 15.72 6.30
N LEU A 241 2.96 15.61 6.03
CA LEU A 241 3.96 15.23 7.05
C LEU A 241 4.01 16.27 8.18
N VAL A 242 4.20 15.82 9.42
CA VAL A 242 4.23 16.64 10.66
C VAL A 242 5.46 16.41 11.52
#